data_AF-A0A975QX75-F1
#
_entry.id   AF-A0A975QX75-F1
#
_cell.length_a   1.000
_cell.length_b   1.000
_cell.length_c   1.000
_cell.angle_alpha   90.00
_cell.angle_beta   90.00
_cell.angle_gamma   90.00
#
_symmetry.space_group_name_H-M   'P 1'
#
loop_
_entity.id
_entity.type
_entity.pdbx_description
1 polymer ?
#
loop_
_entity_poly.entity_id
_entity_poly.type
_entity_poly.pdbx_seq_one_letter_code
_entity_poly.pdbx_strand_id
1 'polypeptide(L)'
;MISKEKWAEIKLDWKRYSGEYIALIFCSLLFLIAIWFFIFSPIIEGVHREELASLKTKILQKIVNNSATLEFSNENEAKKAEVNLKEISKRDKIYFESVKIHKNGENFEIKINFKSAK
;
A
#
# COMPACT_ATOMS: atom_id res chain seq x y z
N MET A 1 24.67 -2.58 -36.33
CA MET A 1 25.57 -3.71 -36.02
C MET A 1 26.82 -3.14 -35.38
N ILE A 2 27.14 -3.50 -34.13
CA ILE A 2 28.33 -2.97 -33.44
C ILE A 2 29.57 -3.62 -34.06
N SER A 3 30.54 -2.81 -34.51
CA SER A 3 31.78 -3.30 -35.12
C SER A 3 32.68 -4.00 -34.07
N LYS A 4 33.54 -4.91 -34.52
CA LYS A 4 34.51 -5.60 -33.64
C LYS A 4 35.42 -4.62 -32.89
N GLU A 5 35.74 -3.48 -33.51
CA GLU A 5 36.55 -2.41 -32.94
C GLU A 5 35.86 -1.74 -31.74
N LYS A 6 34.57 -1.42 -31.86
CA LYS A 6 33.77 -0.87 -30.74
C LYS A 6 33.70 -1.82 -29.54
N TRP A 7 33.66 -3.13 -29.78
CA TRP A 7 33.71 -4.12 -28.70
C TRP A 7 35.07 -4.18 -28.01
N ALA A 8 36.16 -4.04 -28.76
CA ALA A 8 37.51 -4.00 -28.20
C ALA A 8 37.70 -2.76 -27.32
N GLU A 9 37.19 -1.61 -27.76
CA GLU A 9 37.25 -0.33 -27.05
C GLU A 9 36.48 -0.36 -25.73
N ILE A 10 35.21 -0.82 -25.74
CA ILE A 10 34.39 -0.99 -24.53
C ILE A 10 35.06 -1.95 -23.54
N LYS A 11 35.68 -3.03 -24.03
CA LYS A 11 36.39 -4.00 -23.19
C LYS A 11 37.63 -3.37 -22.54
N LEU A 12 38.34 -2.51 -23.25
CA LEU A 12 39.52 -1.80 -22.76
C LEU A 12 39.14 -0.75 -21.71
N ASP A 13 38.06 0.00 -21.96
CA ASP A 13 37.49 0.97 -21.02
C ASP A 13 36.96 0.28 -19.76
N TRP A 14 36.26 -0.84 -19.90
CA TRP A 14 35.83 -1.64 -18.75
C TRP A 14 37.02 -2.14 -17.93
N LYS A 15 38.08 -2.62 -18.58
CA LYS A 15 39.28 -3.07 -17.86
C LYS A 15 39.96 -1.91 -17.12
N ARG A 16 39.92 -0.70 -17.67
CA ARG A 16 40.55 0.50 -17.11
C ARG A 16 39.72 1.15 -15.99
N TYR A 17 38.40 1.19 -16.14
CA TYR A 17 37.49 1.96 -15.26
C TYR A 17 36.42 1.09 -14.57
N SER A 18 36.51 -0.24 -14.62
CA SER A 18 35.54 -1.15 -13.98
C SER A 18 35.23 -0.79 -12.53
N GLY A 19 36.23 -0.40 -11.75
CA GLY A 19 36.04 0.05 -10.37
C GLY A 19 35.17 1.30 -10.25
N GLU A 20 35.40 2.30 -11.11
CA GLU A 20 34.62 3.54 -11.14
C GLU A 20 33.19 3.28 -11.62
N TYR A 21 33.00 2.44 -12.64
CA TYR A 21 31.67 2.04 -13.10
C TYR A 21 30.90 1.30 -12.00
N ILE A 22 31.53 0.36 -11.29
CA ILE A 22 30.90 -0.36 -10.18
C ILE A 22 30.57 0.61 -9.04
N ALA A 23 31.46 1.54 -8.70
CA ALA A 23 31.19 2.56 -7.68
C ALA A 23 30.02 3.46 -8.05
N LEU A 24 29.93 3.91 -9.31
CA LEU A 24 28.80 4.70 -9.79
C LEU A 24 27.48 3.92 -9.76
N ILE A 25 27.47 2.66 -10.19
CA ILE A 25 26.28 1.79 -10.11
C ILE A 25 25.86 1.59 -8.65
N PHE A 26 26.82 1.36 -7.76
CA PHE A 26 26.52 1.17 -6.35
C PHE A 26 25.98 2.46 -5.70
N CYS A 27 26.62 3.60 -5.94
CA CYS A 27 26.18 4.90 -5.43
C CYS A 27 24.78 5.27 -5.95
N SER A 28 24.51 5.05 -7.24
CA SER A 28 23.19 5.29 -7.82
C SER A 28 22.12 4.37 -7.23
N LEU A 29 22.42 3.09 -7.01
CA LEU A 29 21.50 2.17 -6.35
C LEU A 29 21.20 2.62 -4.92
N LEU A 30 22.22 2.99 -4.14
CA LEU A 30 22.04 3.51 -2.78
C LEU A 30 21.20 4.79 -2.76
N PHE A 31 21.43 5.69 -3.73
CA PHE A 31 20.65 6.91 -3.85
C PHE A 31 19.17 6.63 -4.14
N LEU A 32 18.88 5.67 -5.04
CA LEU A 32 17.50 5.24 -5.30
C LEU A 32 16.83 4.62 -4.08
N ILE A 33 17.56 3.80 -3.31
CA ILE A 33 17.06 3.22 -2.06
C ILE A 33 16.77 4.33 -1.04
N ALA A 34 17.65 5.33 -0.93
CA ALA A 34 17.44 6.47 -0.04
C ALA A 34 16.19 7.25 -0.45
N ILE A 35 16.01 7.57 -1.74
CA ILE A 35 14.80 8.22 -2.25
C ILE A 35 13.54 7.40 -1.90
N TRP A 36 13.58 6.08 -2.10
CA TRP A 36 12.47 5.21 -1.76
C TRP A 36 12.08 5.31 -0.28
N PHE A 37 13.07 5.23 0.62
CA PHE A 37 12.82 5.22 2.06
C PHE A 37 12.43 6.59 2.61
N PHE A 38 13.02 7.67 2.11
CA PHE A 38 12.81 9.02 2.67
C PHE A 38 11.69 9.80 1.99
N ILE A 39 11.34 9.50 0.74
CA ILE A 39 10.32 10.25 -0.01
C ILE A 39 9.08 9.38 -0.21
N PHE A 40 9.22 8.22 -0.86
CA PHE A 40 8.06 7.42 -1.25
C PHE A 40 7.40 6.70 -0.07
N SER A 41 8.17 6.06 0.81
CA SER A 41 7.61 5.33 1.96
C SER A 41 6.76 6.23 2.87
N PRO A 42 7.20 7.44 3.27
CA PRO A 42 6.39 8.32 4.10
C PRO A 42 5.13 8.82 3.38
N ILE A 43 5.21 9.10 2.08
CA ILE A 43 4.05 9.53 1.29
C ILE A 43 3.00 8.41 1.25
N ILE A 44 3.41 7.17 0.96
CA ILE A 44 2.51 6.01 0.93
C ILE A 44 1.88 5.78 2.32
N GLU A 45 2.67 5.91 3.39
CA GLU A 45 2.14 5.78 4.75
C GLU A 45 1.14 6.90 5.08
N GLY A 46 1.40 8.14 4.64
CA GLY A 46 0.48 9.26 4.77
C GLY A 46 -0.86 9.00 4.09
N VAL A 47 -0.84 8.58 2.83
CA VAL A 47 -2.05 8.20 2.08
C VAL A 47 -2.78 7.07 2.77
N HIS A 48 -2.07 6.04 3.26
CA HIS A 48 -2.68 4.94 3.99
C HIS A 48 -3.38 5.42 5.28
N ARG A 49 -2.76 6.34 6.03
CA ARG A 49 -3.38 6.95 7.22
C ARG A 49 -4.63 7.74 6.88
N GLU A 50 -4.62 8.50 5.78
CA GLU A 50 -5.80 9.22 5.29
C GLU A 50 -6.92 8.27 4.87
N GLU A 51 -6.60 7.16 4.18
CA GLU A 51 -7.56 6.12 3.83
C GLU A 51 -8.21 5.52 5.09
N LEU A 52 -7.43 5.20 6.13
CA LEU A 52 -7.95 4.71 7.40
C LEU A 52 -8.86 5.75 8.06
N ALA A 53 -8.48 7.03 8.09
CA ALA A 53 -9.28 8.11 8.68
C ALA A 53 -10.60 8.33 7.93
N SER A 54 -10.57 8.27 6.59
CA SER A 54 -11.75 8.34 5.73
C SER A 54 -12.69 7.16 6.00
N LEU A 55 -12.15 5.94 6.10
CA LEU A 55 -12.92 4.75 6.42
C LEU A 55 -13.57 4.85 7.81
N LYS A 56 -12.85 5.30 8.83
CA LYS A 56 -13.41 5.57 10.18
C LYS A 56 -14.58 6.54 10.11
N THR A 57 -14.41 7.65 9.39
CA THR A 57 -15.45 8.67 9.22
C THR A 57 -16.69 8.09 8.52
N LYS A 58 -16.51 7.34 7.43
CA LYS A 58 -17.61 6.67 6.73
C LYS A 58 -18.37 5.70 7.62
N ILE A 59 -17.66 4.93 8.44
CA ILE A 59 -18.27 4.01 9.40
C ILE A 59 -19.13 4.80 10.39
N LEU A 60 -18.56 5.81 11.06
CA LEU A 60 -19.25 6.64 12.05
C LEU A 60 -20.54 7.26 11.52
N GLN A 61 -20.54 7.75 10.27
CA GLN A 61 -21.73 8.31 9.62
C GLN A 61 -22.82 7.28 9.31
N LYS A 62 -22.46 6.00 9.19
CA LYS A 62 -23.37 4.90 8.81
C LYS A 62 -23.66 3.94 9.97
N ILE A 63 -23.27 4.28 11.21
CA ILE A 63 -23.65 3.49 12.38
C ILE A 63 -25.15 3.62 12.61
N VAL A 64 -25.84 2.48 12.59
CA VAL A 64 -27.24 2.35 13.00
C VAL A 64 -27.30 1.25 14.04
N ASN A 65 -27.77 1.61 15.25
CA ASN A 65 -27.72 0.78 16.45
C ASN A 65 -26.27 0.33 16.73
N ASN A 66 -26.00 -0.97 16.58
CA ASN A 66 -24.71 -1.59 16.86
C ASN A 66 -24.09 -2.20 15.58
N SER A 67 -24.45 -1.67 14.41
CA SER A 67 -23.99 -2.13 13.11
C SER A 67 -23.74 -0.98 12.13
N ALA A 68 -22.90 -1.22 11.13
CA ALA A 68 -22.69 -0.30 10.01
C ALA A 68 -22.60 -1.09 8.70
N THR A 69 -23.17 -0.54 7.63
CA THR A 69 -23.10 -1.12 6.28
C THR A 69 -22.37 -0.17 5.35
N LEU A 70 -21.28 -0.63 4.74
CA LEU A 70 -20.51 0.13 3.74
C LEU A 70 -20.73 -0.48 2.36
N GLU A 71 -20.93 0.36 1.34
CA GLU A 71 -21.12 -0.07 -0.05
C GLU A 71 -19.89 0.29 -0.89
N PHE A 72 -19.50 -0.64 -1.77
CA PHE A 72 -18.37 -0.55 -2.68
C PHE A 72 -18.80 -1.04 -4.05
N SER A 73 -18.28 -0.42 -5.11
CA SER A 73 -18.56 -0.82 -6.49
C SER A 73 -17.73 -2.02 -6.95
N ASN A 74 -16.66 -2.37 -6.20
CA ASN A 74 -15.71 -3.41 -6.58
C ASN A 74 -15.33 -4.31 -5.40
N GLU A 75 -15.20 -5.62 -5.65
CA GLU A 75 -14.76 -6.62 -4.69
C GLU A 75 -13.38 -6.29 -4.10
N ASN A 76 -12.46 -5.81 -4.94
CA ASN A 76 -11.10 -5.48 -4.49
C ASN A 76 -11.09 -4.32 -3.49
N GLU A 77 -11.94 -3.32 -3.69
CA GLU A 77 -12.12 -2.22 -2.75
C GLU A 77 -12.74 -2.71 -1.44
N ALA A 78 -13.75 -3.59 -1.52
CA ALA A 78 -14.36 -4.19 -0.33
C ALA A 78 -13.34 -5.03 0.47
N LYS A 79 -12.51 -5.85 -0.21
CA LYS A 79 -11.43 -6.61 0.44
C LYS A 79 -10.38 -5.70 1.08
N LYS A 80 -9.98 -4.61 0.39
CA LYS A 80 -9.06 -3.62 0.94
C LYS A 80 -9.64 -2.96 2.20
N ALA A 81 -10.91 -2.57 2.16
CA ALA A 81 -11.61 -2.01 3.31
C ALA A 81 -11.71 -3.00 4.48
N GLU A 82 -11.94 -4.29 4.23
CA GLU A 82 -11.93 -5.33 5.28
C GLU A 82 -10.56 -5.44 5.97
N VAL A 83 -9.47 -5.41 5.21
CA VAL A 83 -8.10 -5.41 5.77
C VAL A 83 -7.86 -4.15 6.61
N ASN A 84 -8.25 -2.99 6.09
CA ASN A 84 -8.15 -1.71 6.80
C ASN A 84 -8.98 -1.69 8.10
N LEU A 85 -10.15 -2.32 8.12
CA LEU A 85 -10.95 -2.51 9.33
C LEU A 85 -10.20 -3.34 10.38
N LYS A 86 -9.53 -4.44 9.99
CA LYS A 86 -8.71 -5.24 10.91
C LYS A 86 -7.57 -4.42 11.50
N GLU A 87 -6.98 -3.52 10.72
CA GLU A 87 -5.95 -2.61 11.21
C GLU A 87 -6.52 -1.58 12.19
N ILE A 88 -7.65 -0.94 11.87
CA ILE A 88 -8.36 -0.02 12.76
C ILE A 88 -8.68 -0.71 14.08
N SER A 89 -9.19 -1.95 14.03
CA SER A 89 -9.50 -2.74 15.22
C SER A 89 -8.31 -2.88 16.16
N LYS A 90 -7.13 -3.18 15.62
CA LYS A 90 -5.89 -3.35 16.38
C LYS A 90 -5.35 -2.02 16.91
N ARG A 91 -5.30 -0.98 16.08
CA ARG A 91 -4.73 0.33 16.45
C ARG A 91 -5.60 1.07 17.46
N ASP A 92 -6.90 1.10 17.23
CA ASP A 92 -7.85 1.90 18.02
C ASP A 92 -8.53 1.10 19.15
N LYS A 93 -8.23 -0.19 19.27
CA LYS A 93 -8.88 -1.12 20.22
C LYS A 93 -10.41 -1.18 20.06
N ILE A 94 -10.89 -1.02 18.83
CA ILE A 94 -12.31 -1.16 18.48
C ILE A 94 -12.55 -2.63 18.13
N TYR A 95 -13.39 -3.32 18.90
CA TYR A 95 -13.67 -4.74 18.67
C TYR A 95 -14.93 -4.91 17.84
N PHE A 96 -14.78 -5.56 16.69
CA PHE A 96 -15.90 -5.99 15.86
C PHE A 96 -16.31 -7.41 16.27
N GLU A 97 -17.61 -7.63 16.40
CA GLU A 97 -18.18 -8.98 16.54
C GLU A 97 -18.09 -9.73 15.21
N SER A 98 -18.40 -9.04 14.11
CA SER A 98 -18.22 -9.60 12.76
C SER A 98 -18.02 -8.51 11.73
N VAL A 99 -17.17 -8.78 10.74
CA VAL A 99 -17.03 -8.01 9.50
C VAL A 99 -17.22 -9.01 8.37
N LYS A 100 -18.24 -8.81 7.54
CA LYS A 100 -18.53 -9.72 6.42
C LYS A 100 -18.78 -8.96 5.14
N ILE A 101 -18.14 -9.40 4.06
CA ILE A 101 -18.39 -8.91 2.70
C ILE A 101 -19.54 -9.70 2.10
N HIS A 102 -20.52 -9.02 1.51
CA HIS A 102 -21.68 -9.59 0.85
C HIS A 102 -21.79 -8.98 -0.55
N LYS A 103 -22.18 -9.77 -1.54
CA LYS A 103 -22.52 -9.24 -2.86
C LYS A 103 -24.00 -8.84 -2.86
N ASN A 104 -24.30 -7.57 -3.13
CA ASN A 104 -25.66 -7.08 -3.27
C ASN A 104 -25.87 -6.53 -4.69
N GLY A 105 -26.42 -7.37 -5.58
CA GLY A 105 -26.55 -7.04 -7.00
C GLY A 105 -25.17 -6.86 -7.67
N GLU A 106 -24.95 -5.68 -8.24
CA GLU A 106 -23.67 -5.29 -8.86
C GLU A 106 -22.64 -4.74 -7.86
N ASN A 107 -23.07 -4.39 -6.65
CA ASN A 107 -22.22 -3.81 -5.61
C ASN A 107 -21.77 -4.85 -4.58
N PHE A 108 -20.75 -4.48 -3.80
CA PHE A 108 -20.25 -5.21 -2.66
C PHE A 108 -20.51 -4.42 -1.38
N GLU A 109 -21.10 -5.09 -0.39
CA GLU A 109 -21.40 -4.52 0.91
C GLU A 109 -20.50 -5.12 1.98
N ILE A 110 -20.03 -4.30 2.90
CA ILE A 110 -19.41 -4.75 4.15
C ILE A 110 -20.36 -4.46 5.29
N LYS A 111 -20.85 -5.51 5.92
CA LYS A 111 -21.65 -5.42 7.15
C LYS A 111 -20.73 -5.61 8.35
N ILE A 112 -20.70 -4.59 9.21
CA ILE A 112 -19.89 -4.50 10.41
C ILE A 112 -20.83 -4.56 11.61
N ASN A 113 -20.62 -5.51 12.51
CA ASN A 113 -21.29 -5.54 13.81
C ASN A 113 -20.25 -5.22 14.88
N PHE A 114 -20.54 -4.22 15.72
CA PHE A 114 -19.64 -3.84 16.80
C PHE A 114 -19.88 -4.73 18.02
N LYS A 115 -18.83 -5.02 18.77
CA LYS A 115 -19.00 -5.72 20.05
C LYS A 115 -19.55 -4.72 21.07
N SER A 116 -20.72 -5.01 21.65
CA SER A 116 -21.29 -4.16 22.69
C SER A 116 -20.31 -4.09 23.88
N ALA A 117 -20.15 -2.89 24.44
CA ALA A 117 -19.53 -2.75 25.74
C ALA A 117 -20.41 -3.50 26.75
N LYS A 118 -19.81 -4.40 27.53
CA LYS A 118 -20.44 -5.00 28.71
C LYS A 118 -20.44 -3.99 29.85
#